data_AF-A0A829HNV5-F1
#
_entry.id   AF-A0A829HNV5-F1
#
_cell.length_a   1.000
_cell.length_b   1.000
_cell.length_c   1.000
_cell.angle_alpha   90.00
_cell.angle_beta   90.00
_cell.angle_gamma   90.00
#
_symmetry.space_group_name_H-M   'P 1'
#
loop_
_entity.id
_entity.type
_entity.pdbx_description
1 polymer ?
#
loop_
_entity_poly.entity_id
_entity_poly.type
_entity_poly.pdbx_seq_one_letter_code
_entity_poly.pdbx_strand_id
1 'polypeptide(L)'
;MTSTNTHQLAGAGYSPTVQLDADLIALLELTDQLGHHVEHRAAVRLLAHMDAANIAYLDTGTTKAIPRGHETDTGLITLVGMMPGHLFTRHRKAGTWRLTRAAIARRAQAVPEPIVTAIELITLCGPDRSQDQTRVFINGSPITASHVTVDPAAPWPNTVWERHVTATLTSASPAARATLAAAYARTPGARYITEPKEPRTDGH
;
A
#
# COMPACT_ATOMS: atom_id res chain seq x y z
N MET A 1 0.54 -77.05 -5.04
CA MET A 1 1.50 -76.00 -4.68
C MET A 1 0.83 -74.67 -4.90
N THR A 2 0.33 -74.06 -3.84
CA THR A 2 -0.33 -72.76 -3.80
C THR A 2 0.75 -71.67 -3.74
N SER A 3 0.65 -70.67 -4.61
CA SER A 3 1.33 -69.38 -4.41
C SER A 3 0.33 -68.27 -4.73
N THR A 4 -0.18 -67.72 -3.64
CA THR A 4 -0.91 -66.46 -3.53
C THR A 4 0.05 -65.33 -3.89
N ASN A 5 -0.26 -64.54 -4.92
CA ASN A 5 0.41 -63.27 -5.18
C ASN A 5 -0.56 -62.13 -4.89
N THR A 6 -0.45 -61.63 -3.67
CA THR A 6 -1.03 -60.38 -3.20
C THR A 6 -0.20 -59.24 -3.77
N HIS A 7 -0.72 -58.50 -4.75
CA HIS A 7 -0.21 -57.15 -5.03
C HIS A 7 -1.35 -56.15 -4.94
N GLN A 8 -1.47 -55.68 -3.70
CA GLN A 8 -2.21 -54.53 -3.25
C GLN A 8 -1.91 -53.32 -4.16
N LEU A 9 -2.96 -52.82 -4.83
CA LEU A 9 -2.95 -51.55 -5.52
C LEU A 9 -2.57 -50.46 -4.52
N ALA A 10 -1.35 -49.93 -4.65
CA ALA A 10 -0.90 -48.78 -3.92
C ALA A 10 -1.83 -47.61 -4.26
N GLY A 11 -2.47 -47.06 -3.23
CA GLY A 11 -3.32 -45.88 -3.34
C GLY A 11 -2.54 -44.75 -4.00
N ALA A 12 -3.06 -44.27 -5.12
CA ALA A 12 -2.65 -42.99 -5.69
C ALA A 12 -2.78 -41.94 -4.59
N GLY A 13 -1.64 -41.42 -4.15
CA GLY A 13 -1.55 -40.39 -3.14
C GLY A 13 -2.37 -39.18 -3.57
N TYR A 14 -3.54 -39.04 -2.98
CA TYR A 14 -4.27 -37.80 -2.98
C TYR A 14 -3.41 -36.80 -2.20
N SER A 15 -2.57 -36.04 -2.90
CA SER A 15 -1.97 -34.84 -2.33
C SER A 15 -3.08 -33.80 -2.35
N PRO A 16 -3.67 -33.42 -1.20
CA PRO A 16 -4.66 -32.36 -1.19
C PRO A 16 -3.96 -31.11 -1.73
N THR A 17 -4.39 -30.62 -2.88
CA THR A 17 -3.99 -29.31 -3.38
C THR A 17 -4.45 -28.29 -2.35
N VAL A 18 -3.52 -27.53 -1.79
CA VAL A 18 -3.84 -26.41 -0.91
C VAL A 18 -4.64 -25.40 -1.73
N GLN A 19 -5.94 -25.34 -1.49
CA GLN A 19 -6.81 -24.35 -2.11
C GLN A 19 -6.78 -23.11 -1.25
N LEU A 20 -6.24 -22.02 -1.80
CA LEU A 20 -6.28 -20.71 -1.15
C LEU A 20 -7.70 -20.16 -1.27
N ASP A 21 -8.21 -19.55 -0.21
CA ASP A 21 -9.45 -18.80 -0.26
C ASP A 21 -9.29 -17.49 -1.06
N ALA A 22 -10.42 -16.89 -1.44
CA ALA A 22 -10.44 -15.68 -2.26
C ALA A 22 -9.79 -14.47 -1.57
N ASP A 23 -9.90 -14.37 -0.25
CA ASP A 23 -9.33 -13.25 0.51
C ASP A 23 -7.80 -13.34 0.50
N LEU A 24 -7.25 -14.54 0.73
CA LEU A 24 -5.82 -14.77 0.68
C LEU A 24 -5.25 -14.56 -0.73
N ILE A 25 -5.96 -14.96 -1.79
CA ILE A 25 -5.56 -14.68 -3.17
C ILE A 25 -5.46 -13.17 -3.42
N ALA A 26 -6.49 -12.42 -3.04
CA ALA A 26 -6.52 -10.98 -3.27
C ALA A 26 -5.43 -10.23 -2.46
N LEU A 27 -5.13 -10.68 -1.24
CA LEU A 27 -4.01 -10.14 -0.44
C LEU A 27 -2.64 -10.44 -1.07
N LEU A 28 -2.45 -11.63 -1.65
CA LEU A 28 -1.22 -11.99 -2.34
C LEU A 28 -1.05 -11.18 -3.62
N GLU A 29 -2.12 -10.98 -4.40
CA GLU A 29 -2.11 -10.11 -5.58
C GLU A 29 -1.76 -8.66 -5.22
N LEU A 30 -2.38 -8.11 -4.16
CA LEU A 30 -2.04 -6.77 -3.67
C LEU A 30 -0.57 -6.67 -3.22
N THR A 31 -0.07 -7.71 -2.55
CA THR A 31 1.34 -7.77 -2.10
C THR A 31 2.31 -7.79 -3.29
N ASP A 32 1.99 -8.56 -4.33
CA ASP A 32 2.79 -8.66 -5.56
C ASP A 32 2.82 -7.32 -6.31
N GLN A 33 1.65 -6.69 -6.48
CA GLN A 33 1.53 -5.35 -7.07
C GLN A 33 2.35 -4.30 -6.30
N LEU A 34 2.30 -4.35 -4.96
CA LEU A 34 3.11 -3.48 -4.11
C LEU A 34 4.61 -3.71 -4.34
N GLY A 35 5.02 -4.99 -4.38
CA GLY A 35 6.39 -5.41 -4.65
C GLY A 35 6.89 -4.87 -5.99
N HIS A 36 6.12 -5.06 -7.06
CA HIS A 36 6.46 -4.54 -8.38
C HIS A 36 6.54 -3.01 -8.43
N HIS A 37 5.69 -2.31 -7.67
CA HIS A 37 5.80 -0.86 -7.58
C HIS A 37 7.04 -0.40 -6.83
N VAL A 38 7.39 -1.05 -5.71
CA VAL A 38 8.63 -0.78 -4.97
C VAL A 38 9.84 -1.02 -5.88
N GLU A 39 9.87 -2.14 -6.59
CA GLU A 39 10.94 -2.48 -7.55
C GLU A 39 11.07 -1.42 -8.66
N HIS A 40 9.95 -0.98 -9.24
CA HIS A 40 9.96 0.07 -10.26
C HIS A 40 10.50 1.40 -9.71
N ARG A 41 10.01 1.84 -8.55
CA ARG A 41 10.46 3.09 -7.90
C ARG A 41 11.94 3.03 -7.54
N ALA A 42 12.40 1.87 -7.04
CA ALA A 42 13.80 1.65 -6.76
C ALA A 42 14.65 1.69 -8.05
N ALA A 43 14.18 1.09 -9.14
CA ALA A 43 14.88 1.09 -10.43
C ALA A 43 15.02 2.49 -11.01
N VAL A 44 13.96 3.32 -10.95
CA VAL A 44 14.00 4.72 -11.40
C VAL A 44 15.04 5.52 -10.60
N ARG A 45 15.07 5.36 -9.27
CA ARG A 45 16.03 6.08 -8.41
C ARG A 45 17.46 5.59 -8.63
N LEU A 46 17.65 4.28 -8.74
CA LEU A 46 18.95 3.68 -8.97
C LEU A 46 19.53 4.08 -10.35
N LEU A 47 18.68 4.12 -11.39
CA LEU A 47 19.07 4.60 -12.72
C LEU A 47 19.53 6.06 -12.67
N ALA A 48 18.77 6.93 -12.01
CA ALA A 48 19.13 8.35 -11.87
C ALA A 48 20.47 8.53 -11.14
N HIS A 49 20.72 7.73 -10.09
CA HIS A 49 22.01 7.72 -9.39
C HIS A 49 23.16 7.29 -10.32
N MET A 50 22.98 6.18 -11.05
CA MET A 50 24.00 5.68 -11.98
C MET A 50 24.29 6.66 -13.12
N ASP A 51 23.27 7.39 -13.59
CA ASP A 51 23.43 8.42 -14.60
C ASP A 51 24.23 9.61 -14.09
N ALA A 52 23.89 10.11 -12.90
CA ALA A 52 24.61 11.21 -12.27
C ALA A 52 26.08 10.88 -11.96
N ALA A 53 26.35 9.62 -11.57
CA ALA A 53 27.69 9.16 -11.23
C ALA A 53 28.45 8.54 -12.42
N ASN A 54 27.85 8.50 -13.63
CA ASN A 54 28.40 7.85 -14.82
C ASN A 54 28.84 6.38 -14.58
N ILE A 55 28.01 5.62 -13.87
CA ILE A 55 28.26 4.22 -13.51
C ILE A 55 27.55 3.31 -14.51
N ALA A 56 28.29 2.39 -15.13
CA ALA A 56 27.70 1.42 -16.09
C ALA A 56 27.13 0.17 -15.41
N TYR A 57 27.63 -0.19 -14.23
CA TYR A 57 27.22 -1.37 -13.48
C TYR A 57 27.57 -1.26 -12.00
N LEU A 58 26.85 -2.01 -11.17
CA LEU A 58 27.15 -2.21 -9.76
C LEU A 58 27.50 -3.69 -9.54
N ASP A 59 28.67 -3.96 -8.98
CA ASP A 59 29.07 -5.31 -8.59
C ASP A 59 28.75 -5.53 -7.12
N THR A 60 28.10 -6.65 -6.79
CA THR A 60 27.72 -7.02 -5.43
C THR A 60 28.38 -8.32 -4.99
N GLY A 61 28.34 -8.58 -3.68
CA GLY A 61 28.65 -9.89 -3.09
C GLY A 61 27.53 -10.91 -3.27
N THR A 62 27.63 -12.02 -2.52
CA THR A 62 26.68 -13.15 -2.54
C THR A 62 25.25 -12.77 -2.20
N THR A 63 25.06 -11.72 -1.40
CA THR A 63 23.75 -11.24 -0.95
C THR A 63 22.96 -10.49 -2.01
N LYS A 64 23.58 -10.12 -3.15
CA LYS A 64 22.96 -9.28 -4.21
C LYS A 64 22.37 -7.94 -3.72
N ALA A 65 22.78 -7.48 -2.53
CA ALA A 65 22.24 -6.27 -1.91
C ALA A 65 23.29 -5.18 -1.71
N ILE A 66 24.54 -5.56 -1.44
CA ILE A 66 25.61 -4.62 -1.07
C ILE A 66 26.50 -4.36 -2.30
N PRO A 67 26.38 -3.19 -2.95
CA PRO A 67 27.29 -2.78 -4.02
C PRO A 67 28.67 -2.47 -3.48
N ARG A 68 29.70 -2.98 -4.17
CA ARG A 68 31.11 -2.76 -3.84
C ARG A 68 31.51 -1.30 -3.97
N GLY A 69 32.26 -0.80 -3.01
CA GLY A 69 32.67 0.62 -2.93
C GLY A 69 31.59 1.55 -2.37
N HIS A 70 30.46 0.99 -1.95
CA HIS A 70 29.31 1.71 -1.40
C HIS A 70 28.74 0.99 -0.17
N GLU A 71 29.58 0.27 0.57
CA GLU A 71 29.19 -0.58 1.70
C GLU A 71 28.57 0.20 2.88
N THR A 72 28.75 1.52 2.91
CA THR A 72 28.18 2.43 3.93
C THR A 72 27.00 3.26 3.41
N ASP A 73 26.69 3.20 2.11
CA ASP A 73 25.57 3.92 1.53
C ASP A 73 24.28 3.11 1.72
N THR A 74 23.61 3.33 2.85
CA THR A 74 22.38 2.61 3.20
C THR A 74 21.28 2.83 2.17
N GLY A 75 21.19 4.01 1.58
CA GLY A 75 20.22 4.30 0.53
C GLY A 75 20.47 3.46 -0.72
N LEU A 76 21.71 3.41 -1.20
CA LEU A 76 22.07 2.61 -2.37
C LEU A 76 21.93 1.11 -2.09
N ILE A 77 22.34 0.63 -0.90
CA ILE A 77 22.16 -0.75 -0.48
C ILE A 77 20.68 -1.14 -0.48
N THR A 78 19.80 -0.29 0.07
CA THR A 78 18.36 -0.53 0.04
C THR A 78 17.85 -0.60 -1.40
N LEU A 79 18.21 0.36 -2.27
CA LEU A 79 17.75 0.37 -3.66
C LEU A 79 18.20 -0.88 -4.43
N VAL A 80 19.45 -1.31 -4.24
CA VAL A 80 19.99 -2.53 -4.87
C VAL A 80 19.32 -3.78 -4.30
N GLY A 81 19.10 -3.84 -2.98
CA GLY A 81 18.41 -4.95 -2.33
C GLY A 81 16.95 -5.13 -2.76
N MET A 82 16.29 -4.06 -3.22
CA MET A 82 14.94 -4.11 -3.79
C MET A 82 14.93 -4.56 -5.26
N MET A 83 16.07 -4.80 -5.91
CA MET A 83 16.09 -5.26 -7.29
C MET A 83 15.80 -6.76 -7.40
N PRO A 84 14.99 -7.20 -8.38
CA PRO A 84 14.72 -8.61 -8.60
C PRO A 84 16.01 -9.41 -8.80
N GLY A 85 16.13 -10.54 -8.10
CA GLY A 85 17.34 -11.36 -8.11
C GLY A 85 17.76 -11.89 -9.48
N HIS A 86 16.82 -11.98 -10.43
CA HIS A 86 17.06 -12.40 -11.81
C HIS A 86 17.74 -11.33 -12.68
N LEU A 87 17.72 -10.05 -12.27
CA LEU A 87 18.46 -8.97 -12.96
C LEU A 87 19.98 -9.04 -12.72
N PHE A 88 20.38 -9.76 -11.66
CA PHE A 88 21.78 -9.94 -11.29
C PHE A 88 22.41 -11.07 -12.11
N THR A 89 23.44 -10.72 -12.88
CA THR A 89 24.21 -11.69 -13.65
C THR A 89 25.45 -12.11 -12.89
N ARG A 90 25.84 -13.38 -12.99
CA ARG A 90 27.06 -13.86 -12.31
C ARG A 90 28.27 -13.17 -12.92
N HIS A 91 29.09 -12.56 -12.09
CA HIS A 91 30.34 -11.94 -12.51
C HIS A 91 31.50 -12.96 -12.45
N ARG A 92 32.61 -12.67 -13.14
CA ARG A 92 33.72 -13.63 -13.36
C ARG A 92 34.35 -14.15 -12.06
N LYS A 93 34.32 -13.36 -10.99
CA LYS A 93 34.80 -13.77 -9.66
C LYS A 93 33.71 -14.58 -8.95
N ALA A 94 34.07 -15.73 -8.38
CA ALA A 94 33.14 -16.56 -7.62
C ALA A 94 32.44 -15.75 -6.51
N GLY A 95 31.13 -15.98 -6.35
CA GLY A 95 30.32 -15.27 -5.34
C GLY A 95 30.08 -13.79 -5.63
N THR A 96 30.37 -13.31 -6.85
CA THR A 96 30.10 -11.92 -7.24
C THR A 96 29.03 -11.84 -8.30
N TRP A 97 28.19 -10.83 -8.18
CA TRP A 97 27.06 -10.58 -9.07
C TRP A 97 27.15 -9.17 -9.62
N ARG A 98 26.64 -8.97 -10.83
CA ARG A 98 26.62 -7.69 -11.51
C ARG A 98 25.20 -7.30 -11.86
N LEU A 99 24.83 -6.10 -11.43
CA LEU A 99 23.62 -5.40 -11.84
C LEU A 99 24.02 -4.31 -12.83
N THR A 100 23.55 -4.42 -14.07
CA THR A 100 23.93 -3.46 -15.13
C THR A 100 22.93 -2.31 -15.20
N ARG A 101 23.41 -1.13 -15.62
CA ARG A 101 22.57 0.02 -15.93
C ARG A 101 21.45 -0.34 -16.90
N ALA A 102 21.76 -1.12 -17.94
CA ALA A 102 20.79 -1.54 -18.94
C ALA A 102 19.67 -2.43 -18.36
N ALA A 103 20.00 -3.32 -17.41
CA ALA A 103 18.99 -4.14 -16.73
C ALA A 103 18.07 -3.28 -15.86
N ILE A 104 18.65 -2.32 -15.12
CA ILE A 104 17.88 -1.36 -14.31
C ILE A 104 17.01 -0.48 -15.19
N ALA A 105 17.53 0.02 -16.32
CA ALA A 105 16.77 0.84 -17.26
C ALA A 105 15.55 0.11 -17.82
N ARG A 106 15.70 -1.17 -18.21
CA ARG A 106 14.57 -2.00 -18.63
C ARG A 106 13.53 -2.16 -17.52
N ARG A 107 13.97 -2.37 -16.27
CA ARG A 107 13.05 -2.46 -15.13
C ARG A 107 12.33 -1.14 -14.85
N ALA A 108 13.04 -0.01 -14.96
CA ALA A 108 12.48 1.32 -14.79
C ALA A 108 11.48 1.70 -15.91
N GLN A 109 11.63 1.12 -17.10
CA GLN A 109 10.67 1.29 -18.21
C GLN A 109 9.45 0.39 -18.09
N ALA A 110 9.57 -0.76 -17.41
CA ALA A 110 8.44 -1.60 -17.08
C ALA A 110 7.59 -0.91 -15.99
N VAL A 111 6.64 -0.10 -16.44
CA VAL A 111 5.65 0.54 -15.56
C VAL A 111 4.81 -0.59 -14.95
N PRO A 112 4.79 -0.72 -13.62
CA PRO A 112 3.97 -1.71 -12.95
C PRO A 112 2.50 -1.36 -13.18
N GLU A 113 1.65 -2.37 -13.18
CA GLU A 113 0.20 -2.14 -13.11
C GLU A 113 -0.13 -1.24 -11.91
N PRO A 114 -1.19 -0.42 -11.99
CA PRO A 114 -1.60 0.38 -10.85
C PRO A 114 -1.84 -0.50 -9.62
N ILE A 115 -1.19 -0.16 -8.50
CA ILE A 115 -1.37 -0.90 -7.22
C ILE A 115 -2.83 -0.89 -6.79
N VAL A 116 -3.52 0.23 -7.05
CA VAL A 116 -4.93 0.42 -6.73
C VAL A 116 -5.64 0.71 -8.04
N THR A 117 -6.41 -0.27 -8.53
CA THR A 117 -7.25 -0.12 -9.72
C THR A 117 -8.67 0.25 -9.35
N ALA A 118 -9.13 -0.17 -8.16
CA ALA A 118 -10.43 0.19 -7.61
C ALA A 118 -10.35 0.44 -6.10
N ILE A 119 -11.01 1.53 -5.66
CA ILE A 119 -11.38 1.74 -4.26
C ILE A 119 -12.89 1.75 -4.21
N GLU A 120 -13.47 0.81 -3.47
CA GLU A 120 -14.91 0.72 -3.28
C GLU A 120 -15.25 1.15 -1.86
N LEU A 121 -16.16 2.10 -1.72
CA LEU A 121 -16.67 2.58 -0.45
C LEU A 121 -18.15 2.21 -0.36
N ILE A 122 -18.49 1.28 0.53
CA ILE A 122 -19.87 0.83 0.74
C ILE A 122 -20.33 1.35 2.09
N THR A 123 -21.20 2.36 2.08
CA THR A 123 -21.85 2.88 3.29
C THR A 123 -23.24 2.28 3.43
N LEU A 124 -23.39 1.39 4.40
CA LEU A 124 -24.67 0.84 4.84
C LEU A 124 -25.32 1.86 5.76
N CYS A 125 -26.38 2.51 5.31
CA CYS A 125 -27.05 3.56 6.09
C CYS A 125 -28.10 2.95 7.02
N GLY A 126 -27.98 3.20 8.33
CA GLY A 126 -28.99 2.84 9.33
C GLY A 126 -30.17 3.82 9.32
N PRO A 127 -31.31 3.45 9.92
CA PRO A 127 -32.53 4.27 9.92
C PRO A 127 -32.37 5.66 10.56
N ASP A 128 -31.42 5.82 11.48
CA ASP A 128 -31.16 7.04 12.24
C ASP A 128 -29.71 7.55 12.08
N ARG A 129 -28.96 7.03 11.10
CA ARG A 129 -27.53 7.28 10.86
C ARG A 129 -26.57 6.83 11.98
N SER A 130 -27.08 6.48 13.17
CA SER A 130 -26.27 6.08 14.32
C SER A 130 -25.60 4.71 14.11
N GLN A 131 -26.10 3.95 13.15
CA GLN A 131 -25.62 2.62 12.77
C GLN A 131 -24.97 2.59 11.37
N ASP A 132 -24.61 3.75 10.80
CA ASP A 132 -23.95 3.77 9.49
C ASP A 132 -22.64 2.99 9.55
N GLN A 133 -22.53 1.93 8.73
CA GLN A 133 -21.30 1.15 8.60
C GLN A 133 -20.65 1.45 7.27
N THR A 134 -19.38 1.83 7.27
CA THR A 134 -18.61 2.00 6.04
C THR A 134 -17.64 0.85 5.90
N ARG A 135 -17.75 0.10 4.80
CA ARG A 135 -16.80 -0.93 4.40
C ARG A 135 -15.99 -0.40 3.23
N VAL A 136 -14.68 -0.60 3.29
CA VAL A 136 -13.76 -0.13 2.25
C VAL A 136 -13.06 -1.33 1.66
N PHE A 137 -13.00 -1.38 0.35
CA PHE A 137 -12.29 -2.41 -0.38
C PHE A 137 -11.25 -1.77 -1.28
N ILE A 138 -10.06 -2.37 -1.35
CA ILE A 138 -9.04 -2.07 -2.34
C ILE A 138 -8.91 -3.30 -3.23
N ASN A 139 -9.20 -3.14 -4.51
CA ASN A 139 -9.20 -4.24 -5.49
C ASN A 139 -10.02 -5.46 -5.01
N GLY A 140 -11.18 -5.22 -4.36
CA GLY A 140 -12.04 -6.26 -3.82
C GLY A 140 -11.63 -6.84 -2.46
N SER A 141 -10.43 -6.53 -1.93
CA SER A 141 -10.02 -6.94 -0.58
C SER A 141 -10.57 -5.99 0.49
N PRO A 142 -11.24 -6.49 1.54
CA PRO A 142 -11.71 -5.64 2.63
C PRO A 142 -10.52 -5.07 3.40
N ILE A 143 -10.55 -3.75 3.63
CA ILE A 143 -9.57 -3.06 4.45
C ILE A 143 -10.25 -2.28 5.58
N THR A 144 -9.61 -2.25 6.75
CA THR A 144 -10.03 -1.37 7.83
C THR A 144 -9.67 0.06 7.46
N ALA A 145 -10.67 0.93 7.41
CA ALA A 145 -10.46 2.36 7.15
C ALA A 145 -11.07 3.21 8.26
N SER A 146 -10.41 4.32 8.57
CA SER A 146 -11.01 5.38 9.38
C SER A 146 -11.90 6.22 8.48
N HIS A 147 -13.21 6.20 8.74
CA HIS A 147 -14.16 7.08 8.06
C HIS A 147 -14.42 8.31 8.94
N VAL A 148 -14.26 9.49 8.35
CA VAL A 148 -14.61 10.76 8.97
C VAL A 148 -15.68 11.41 8.10
N THR A 149 -16.89 11.52 8.64
CA THR A 149 -17.96 12.28 8.01
C THR A 149 -17.95 13.70 8.55
N VAL A 150 -17.79 14.67 7.67
CA VAL A 150 -17.95 16.09 8.00
C VAL A 150 -19.34 16.50 7.57
N ASP A 151 -20.20 16.85 8.52
CA ASP A 151 -21.48 17.50 8.24
C ASP A 151 -21.37 19.01 8.54
N PRO A 152 -21.20 19.85 7.51
CA PRO A 152 -21.08 21.31 7.66
C PRO A 152 -22.32 21.99 8.25
N ALA A 153 -23.47 21.33 8.12
CA ALA A 153 -24.78 21.86 8.46
C ALA A 153 -25.31 21.31 9.79
N ALA A 154 -24.51 20.46 10.46
CA ALA A 154 -24.86 19.94 11.77
C ALA A 154 -25.13 21.10 12.75
N PRO A 155 -26.29 21.12 13.44
CA PRO A 155 -26.68 22.21 14.33
C PRO A 155 -25.97 22.10 15.70
N TRP A 156 -24.66 21.86 15.70
CA TRP A 156 -23.88 21.69 16.92
C TRP A 156 -23.54 23.04 17.56
N PRO A 157 -23.58 23.15 18.90
CA PRO A 157 -23.03 24.30 19.60
C PRO A 157 -21.54 24.50 19.28
N ASN A 158 -21.06 25.74 19.28
CA ASN A 158 -19.67 26.09 18.93
C ASN A 158 -18.61 25.26 19.67
N THR A 159 -18.78 25.06 20.98
CA THR A 159 -17.84 24.29 21.80
C THR A 159 -17.81 22.80 21.45
N VAL A 160 -18.94 22.25 20.97
CA VAL A 160 -19.04 20.87 20.48
C VAL A 160 -18.39 20.76 19.10
N TRP A 161 -18.63 21.76 18.24
CA TRP A 161 -18.01 21.87 16.91
C TRP A 161 -16.47 21.97 16.99
N GLU A 162 -15.93 22.89 17.80
CA GLU A 162 -14.48 23.04 17.99
C GLU A 162 -13.82 21.78 18.54
N ARG A 163 -14.47 21.12 19.51
CA ARG A 163 -13.99 19.84 20.05
C ARG A 163 -13.96 18.76 18.98
N HIS A 164 -15.01 18.67 18.16
CA HIS A 164 -15.09 17.70 17.06
C HIS A 164 -14.02 17.95 15.99
N VAL A 165 -13.85 19.21 15.56
CA VAL A 165 -12.81 19.60 14.59
C VAL A 165 -11.41 19.27 15.12
N THR A 166 -11.12 19.64 16.36
CA THR A 166 -9.81 19.40 17.00
C THR A 166 -9.51 17.91 17.12
N ALA A 167 -10.48 17.13 17.61
CA ALA A 167 -10.33 15.68 17.73
C ALA A 167 -10.07 15.01 16.37
N THR A 168 -10.85 15.40 15.35
CA THR A 168 -10.74 14.88 13.99
C THR A 168 -9.41 15.24 13.30
N LEU A 169 -8.93 16.47 13.44
CA LEU A 169 -7.64 16.88 12.87
C LEU A 169 -6.46 16.22 13.57
N THR A 170 -6.58 15.94 14.87
CA THR A 170 -5.55 15.27 15.68
C THR A 170 -5.41 13.80 15.31
N SER A 171 -6.53 13.11 15.09
CA SER A 171 -6.55 11.69 14.70
C SER A 171 -6.23 11.44 13.22
N ALA A 172 -6.33 12.46 12.37
CA ALA A 172 -6.05 12.36 10.94
C ALA A 172 -4.55 12.18 10.63
N SER A 173 -4.28 11.39 9.58
CA SER A 173 -2.95 11.26 8.98
C SER A 173 -2.46 12.62 8.43
N PRO A 174 -1.15 12.82 8.25
CA PRO A 174 -0.62 14.09 7.74
C PRO A 174 -1.24 14.52 6.40
N ALA A 175 -1.46 13.58 5.47
CA ALA A 175 -2.08 13.86 4.18
C ALA A 175 -3.58 14.20 4.31
N ALA A 176 -4.32 13.47 5.15
CA ALA A 176 -5.74 13.71 5.37
C ALA A 176 -6.01 15.04 6.09
N ARG A 177 -5.09 15.45 6.99
CA ARG A 177 -5.23 16.67 7.79
C ARG A 177 -5.32 17.93 6.93
N ALA A 178 -4.55 18.02 5.85
CA ALA A 178 -4.61 19.17 4.94
C ALA A 178 -5.97 19.28 4.25
N THR A 179 -6.51 18.16 3.75
CA THR A 179 -7.84 18.09 3.12
C THR A 179 -8.94 18.43 4.12
N LEU A 180 -8.88 17.87 5.34
CA LEU A 180 -9.85 18.14 6.40
C LEU A 180 -9.83 19.61 6.84
N ALA A 181 -8.64 20.20 7.01
CA ALA A 181 -8.51 21.61 7.35
C ALA A 181 -9.14 22.51 6.28
N ALA A 182 -8.91 22.19 5.00
CA ALA A 182 -9.53 22.92 3.89
C ALA A 182 -11.06 22.76 3.84
N ALA A 183 -11.58 21.57 4.18
CA ALA A 183 -13.02 21.33 4.27
C ALA A 183 -13.66 22.16 5.38
N TYR A 184 -13.10 22.13 6.60
CA TYR A 184 -13.60 22.89 7.75
C TYR A 184 -13.49 24.41 7.57
N ALA A 185 -12.51 24.90 6.81
CA ALA A 185 -12.40 26.32 6.48
C ALA A 185 -13.56 26.83 5.57
N ARG A 186 -14.25 25.92 4.86
CA ARG A 186 -15.33 26.25 3.91
C ARG A 186 -16.73 25.92 4.44
N THR A 187 -16.84 25.27 5.61
CA THR A 187 -18.13 24.92 6.18
C THR A 187 -18.83 26.15 6.79
N PRO A 188 -20.17 26.26 6.71
CA PRO A 188 -20.94 27.36 7.30
C PRO A 188 -20.69 27.58 8.80
N GLY A 189 -20.21 26.57 9.52
CA GLY A 189 -19.67 26.64 10.88
C GLY A 189 -18.68 27.79 11.12
N ALA A 190 -17.87 28.15 10.11
CA ALA A 190 -16.91 29.26 10.22
C ALA A 190 -17.57 30.62 10.51
N ARG A 191 -18.85 30.80 10.16
CA ARG A 191 -19.64 32.02 10.39
C ARG A 191 -20.13 32.13 11.84
N TYR A 192 -20.30 31.00 12.52
CA TYR A 192 -20.70 30.94 13.93
C TYR A 192 -19.55 31.27 14.89
N ILE A 193 -18.32 31.33 14.39
CA ILE A 193 -17.15 31.85 15.13
C ILE A 193 -17.24 33.38 15.26
N THR A 194 -17.87 34.07 14.29
CA THR A 194 -17.93 35.55 14.24
C THR A 194 -19.32 36.12 14.57
N GLU A 195 -20.41 35.37 14.36
CA GLU A 195 -21.76 35.79 14.71
C GLU A 195 -22.55 34.61 15.31
N PRO A 196 -22.70 34.54 16.65
CA PRO A 196 -23.57 33.55 17.25
C PRO A 196 -25.03 33.89 16.92
N LYS A 197 -25.62 33.19 15.94
CA LYS A 197 -27.08 33.05 15.89
C LYS A 197 -27.44 31.84 16.72
N GLU A 198 -28.00 32.10 17.90
CA GLU A 198 -28.73 31.06 18.62
C GLU A 198 -29.81 30.46 17.70
N PRO A 199 -30.04 29.14 17.76
CA PRO A 199 -31.16 28.55 17.07
C PRO A 199 -32.43 29.25 17.53
N ARG A 200 -33.19 29.77 16.56
CA ARG A 200 -34.53 30.31 16.81
C ARG A 200 -35.36 29.19 17.42
N THR A 201 -35.61 29.28 18.71
CA THR A 201 -36.68 28.55 19.38
C THR A 201 -37.99 29.17 18.90
N ASP A 202 -38.40 28.80 17.69
CA ASP A 202 -39.76 29.06 17.24
C ASP A 202 -40.65 28.11 18.04
N GLY A 203 -41.12 28.60 19.18
CA GLY A 203 -42.21 27.98 19.91
C GLY A 203 -43.49 28.13 19.10
N HIS A 204 -44.09 27.01 18.74
CA HIS A 204 -45.52 26.71 18.92
C HIS A 204 -45.79 25.23 18.63
#